data_AF-A0A081BE80-F1
#
_entry.id   AF-A0A081BE80-F1
#
_cell.length_a   1.000
_cell.length_b   1.000
_cell.length_c   1.000
_cell.angle_alpha   90.00
_cell.angle_beta   90.00
_cell.angle_gamma   90.00
#
_symmetry.space_group_name_H-M   'P 1'
#
loop_
_entity.id
_entity.type
_entity.pdbx_description
1 polymer ?
#
loop_
_entity_poly.entity_id
_entity_poly.type
_entity_poly.pdbx_seq_one_letter_code
_entity_poly.pdbx_strand_id
1 'polypeptide(L)'
;MKPVEESAKEMLEMEMPFRINPSTFNVESDDPRIFITGGHNWSPEMGRQFVLHVGDAAYGFRTSEDIEKQKIENLDDGTVIWWFDDILCKLYEHIKGKGLQLVTNRYSFENAKEQELILSLFFKAIQAYDLDVVAGIKQEPKSKGFLTPRAEQQIVSGKFLA
;
A
#
# COMPACT_ATOMS: atom_id res chain seq x y z
N MET A 1 -24.24 -1.77 -4.17
CA MET A 1 -22.77 -1.68 -4.18
C MET A 1 -22.21 -3.02 -4.64
N LYS A 2 -21.16 -3.02 -5.48
CA LYS A 2 -20.43 -4.25 -5.80
C LYS A 2 -19.58 -4.67 -4.58
N PRO A 3 -19.46 -5.98 -4.26
CA PRO A 3 -18.52 -6.48 -3.27
C PRO A 3 -17.07 -6.06 -3.52
N VAL A 4 -16.26 -6.02 -2.47
CA VAL A 4 -14.82 -5.71 -2.50
C VAL A 4 -14.07 -6.65 -3.45
N GLU A 5 -14.34 -7.96 -3.35
CA GLU A 5 -13.72 -8.97 -4.21
C GLU A 5 -13.97 -8.71 -5.71
N GLU A 6 -15.19 -8.34 -6.10
CA GLU A 6 -15.53 -8.09 -7.50
C GLU A 6 -14.78 -6.87 -8.04
N SER A 7 -14.66 -5.81 -7.24
CA SER A 7 -13.98 -4.59 -7.65
C SER A 7 -12.47 -4.79 -7.76
N ALA A 8 -11.86 -5.51 -6.80
CA ALA A 8 -10.44 -5.85 -6.85
C ALA A 8 -10.11 -6.79 -8.03
N LYS A 9 -10.96 -7.79 -8.29
CA LYS A 9 -10.79 -8.72 -9.40
C LYS A 9 -10.88 -8.04 -10.76
N GLU A 10 -11.90 -7.22 -11.00
CA GLU A 10 -12.10 -6.47 -12.24
C GLU A 10 -10.88 -5.59 -12.58
N MET A 11 -10.35 -4.89 -11.58
CA MET A 11 -9.13 -4.06 -11.73
C MET A 11 -7.89 -4.85 -12.13
N LEU A 12 -7.69 -6.02 -11.53
CA LEU A 12 -6.55 -6.88 -11.82
C LEU A 12 -6.67 -7.50 -13.22
N GLU A 13 -7.86 -7.97 -13.60
CA GLU A 13 -8.13 -8.60 -14.90
C GLU A 13 -8.08 -7.61 -16.07
N MET A 14 -8.53 -6.37 -15.86
CA MET A 14 -8.51 -5.31 -16.88
C MET A 14 -7.13 -4.63 -17.04
N GLU A 15 -6.14 -5.07 -16.26
CA GLU A 15 -4.80 -4.48 -16.20
C GLU A 15 -4.78 -2.95 -15.99
N MET A 16 -5.82 -2.38 -15.37
CA MET A 16 -5.94 -0.92 -15.23
C MET A 16 -4.72 -0.31 -14.49
N PRO A 17 -4.10 0.75 -15.02
CA PRO A 17 -2.91 1.35 -14.44
C PRO A 17 -3.28 2.23 -13.24
N PHE A 18 -2.40 2.21 -12.23
CA PHE A 18 -2.40 3.19 -11.16
C PHE A 18 -1.58 4.42 -11.56
N ARG A 19 -1.98 5.60 -11.11
CA ARG A 19 -1.32 6.87 -11.42
C ARG A 19 -1.24 7.75 -10.18
N ILE A 20 -0.15 8.49 -10.02
CA ILE A 20 -0.06 9.46 -8.93
C ILE A 20 -0.79 10.75 -9.32
N ASN A 21 -1.63 11.24 -8.42
CA ASN A 21 -2.15 12.59 -8.46
C ASN A 21 -1.15 13.55 -7.79
N PRO A 22 -0.47 14.44 -8.54
CA PRO A 22 0.57 15.30 -7.98
C PRO A 22 0.05 16.37 -7.03
N SER A 23 -1.26 16.66 -7.04
CA SER A 23 -1.86 17.67 -6.16
C SER A 23 -2.21 17.11 -4.78
N THR A 24 -2.65 15.85 -4.73
CA THR A 24 -3.08 15.17 -3.51
C THR A 24 -2.06 14.18 -2.97
N PHE A 25 -1.07 13.82 -3.79
CA PHE A 25 -0.10 12.73 -3.57
C PHE A 25 -0.74 11.35 -3.39
N ASN A 26 -2.00 11.21 -3.81
CA ASN A 26 -2.68 9.92 -3.82
C ASN A 26 -2.26 9.12 -5.05
N VAL A 27 -2.24 7.80 -4.92
CA VAL A 27 -2.19 6.90 -6.08
C VAL A 27 -3.62 6.50 -6.42
N GLU A 28 -4.08 6.93 -7.58
CA GLU A 28 -5.45 6.79 -8.04
C GLU A 28 -5.52 5.77 -9.18
N SER A 29 -6.69 5.19 -9.36
CA SER A 29 -6.98 4.30 -10.49
C SER A 29 -8.12 4.86 -11.34
N ASP A 30 -8.39 4.24 -12.50
CA ASP A 30 -9.58 4.58 -13.31
C ASP A 30 -10.90 4.28 -12.58
N ASP A 31 -10.87 3.42 -11.56
CA ASP A 31 -11.99 3.21 -10.66
C ASP A 31 -11.86 4.12 -9.42
N PRO A 32 -12.73 5.13 -9.24
CA PRO A 32 -12.63 6.06 -8.11
C PRO A 32 -12.88 5.39 -6.76
N ARG A 33 -13.35 4.14 -6.74
CA ARG A 33 -13.53 3.34 -5.52
C ARG A 33 -12.22 2.72 -5.04
N ILE A 34 -11.18 2.74 -5.86
CA ILE A 34 -9.89 2.12 -5.58
C ILE A 34 -8.80 3.16 -5.69
N PHE A 35 -8.22 3.50 -4.55
CA PHE A 35 -7.14 4.47 -4.46
C PHE A 35 -6.27 4.19 -3.23
N ILE A 36 -5.02 4.64 -3.28
CA ILE A 36 -4.09 4.60 -2.17
C ILE A 36 -3.83 6.01 -1.66
N THR A 37 -3.84 6.14 -0.34
CA THR A 37 -3.38 7.32 0.39
C THR A 37 -2.18 6.97 1.28
N GLY A 38 -1.40 7.96 1.67
CA GLY A 38 -0.23 7.76 2.55
C GLY A 38 1.09 7.78 1.79
N GLY A 39 2.15 7.26 2.42
CA GLY A 39 3.52 7.30 1.89
C GLY A 39 4.28 8.62 2.15
N HIS A 40 3.64 9.56 2.84
CA HIS A 40 4.31 10.74 3.43
C HIS A 40 5.05 10.38 4.72
N ASN A 41 6.10 11.14 5.03
CA ASN A 41 6.98 10.88 6.18
C ASN A 41 6.21 10.93 7.51
N TRP A 42 5.71 9.78 7.94
CA TRP A 42 5.67 9.45 9.36
C TRP A 42 7.11 9.12 9.76
N SER A 43 7.53 9.55 10.95
CA SER A 43 8.95 9.64 11.36
C SER A 43 9.79 8.40 11.00
N PRO A 44 11.14 8.52 10.90
CA PRO A 44 12.02 7.38 10.62
C PRO A 44 11.78 6.14 11.50
N GLU A 45 11.22 6.35 12.69
CA GLU A 45 10.90 5.31 13.68
C GLU A 45 9.62 4.51 13.36
N MET A 46 8.72 5.01 12.51
CA MET A 46 7.41 4.39 12.29
C MET A 46 7.26 3.68 10.92
N GLY A 47 8.26 3.79 10.05
CA GLY A 47 8.14 3.34 8.65
C GLY A 47 7.08 4.14 7.87
N ARG A 48 7.06 3.99 6.54
CA ARG A 48 6.03 4.62 5.70
C ARG A 48 4.75 3.79 5.78
N GLN A 49 3.64 4.46 6.05
CA GLN A 49 2.31 3.86 6.08
C GLN A 49 1.55 4.18 4.79
N PHE A 50 0.93 3.16 4.23
CA PHE A 50 0.07 3.22 3.06
C PHE A 50 -1.32 2.69 3.42
N VAL A 51 -2.34 3.28 2.81
CA VAL A 51 -3.72 2.88 2.99
C VAL A 51 -4.31 2.62 1.63
N LEU A 52 -4.70 1.37 1.36
CA LEU A 52 -5.46 1.01 0.17
C LEU A 52 -6.94 1.04 0.48
N HIS A 53 -7.67 1.89 -0.22
CA HIS A 53 -9.13 1.95 -0.18
C HIS A 53 -9.69 1.09 -1.32
N VAL A 54 -10.66 0.24 -1.01
CA VAL A 54 -11.40 -0.59 -1.98
C VAL A 54 -12.87 -0.56 -1.61
N GLY A 55 -13.64 0.31 -2.28
CA GLY A 55 -15.02 0.60 -1.89
C GLY A 55 -15.05 1.28 -0.51
N ASP A 56 -15.76 0.68 0.45
CA ASP A 56 -15.88 1.20 1.81
C ASP A 56 -14.85 0.57 2.79
N ALA A 57 -14.03 -0.35 2.29
CA ALA A 57 -12.97 -0.99 3.06
C ALA A 57 -11.64 -0.24 2.87
N ALA A 58 -10.87 -0.12 3.95
CA ALA A 58 -9.52 0.43 3.92
C ALA A 58 -8.55 -0.62 4.46
N TYR A 59 -7.36 -0.77 3.89
CA TYR A 59 -6.37 -1.77 4.30
C TYR A 59 -5.04 -1.06 4.55
N GLY A 60 -4.51 -1.22 5.77
CA GLY A 60 -3.25 -0.60 6.18
C GLY A 60 -2.03 -1.47 5.88
N PHE A 61 -1.01 -0.86 5.28
CA PHE A 61 0.27 -1.50 5.00
C PHE A 61 1.40 -0.60 5.46
N ARG A 62 2.46 -1.19 5.99
CA ARG A 62 3.59 -0.43 6.52
C ARG A 62 4.91 -1.05 6.09
N THR A 63 5.81 -0.18 5.63
CA THR A 63 7.16 -0.60 5.27
C THR A 63 7.88 -1.17 6.49
N SER A 64 8.89 -2.01 6.27
CA SER A 64 9.78 -2.53 7.31
C SER A 64 10.31 -1.41 8.20
N GLU A 65 10.30 -1.58 9.52
CA GLU A 65 10.95 -0.65 10.47
C GLU A 65 12.48 -0.79 10.48
N ASP A 66 12.99 -1.94 10.01
CA ASP A 66 14.42 -2.20 9.91
C ASP A 66 15.01 -1.37 8.76
N ILE A 67 15.77 -0.32 9.10
CA ILE A 67 16.38 0.60 8.14
C ILE A 67 17.39 -0.09 7.21
N GLU A 68 18.00 -1.20 7.64
CA GLU A 68 18.90 -1.98 6.79
C GLU A 68 18.14 -2.76 5.72
N LYS A 69 16.89 -3.15 6.02
CA LYS A 69 15.92 -3.68 5.03
C LYS A 69 15.16 -2.58 4.29
N GLN A 70 15.02 -1.39 4.86
CA GLN A 70 14.55 -0.20 4.13
C GLN A 70 15.64 0.40 3.25
N LYS A 71 16.84 -0.19 3.16
CA LYS A 71 17.75 0.18 2.08
C LYS A 71 16.96 -0.01 0.80
N ILE A 72 16.52 1.13 0.28
CA ILE A 72 15.96 1.30 -1.04
C ILE A 72 17.05 0.74 -1.93
N GLU A 73 16.93 -0.53 -2.24
CA GLU A 73 17.83 -1.19 -3.15
C GLU A 73 17.43 -0.63 -4.50
N ASN A 74 18.20 0.35 -4.95
CA ASN A 74 18.14 0.82 -6.31
C ASN A 74 18.88 -0.22 -7.12
N LEU A 75 18.13 -0.99 -7.92
CA LEU A 75 18.75 -1.86 -8.90
C LEU A 75 19.47 -1.01 -9.96
N ASP A 76 20.42 -1.62 -10.69
CA ASP A 76 21.19 -0.94 -11.75
C ASP A 76 20.30 -0.33 -12.84
N ASP A 77 19.06 -0.82 -13.00
CA ASP A 77 18.06 -0.28 -13.94
C ASP A 77 17.21 0.86 -13.36
N GLY A 78 17.54 1.35 -12.16
CA GLY A 78 16.82 2.41 -11.46
C GLY A 78 15.56 1.93 -10.73
N THR A 79 15.33 0.62 -10.61
CA THR A 79 14.17 0.09 -9.87
C THR A 79 14.30 0.35 -8.38
N VAL A 80 13.26 0.94 -7.76
CA VAL A 80 13.15 1.15 -6.31
C VAL A 80 12.48 -0.05 -5.66
N ILE A 81 13.17 -0.69 -4.71
CA ILE A 81 12.62 -1.82 -3.93
C ILE A 81 12.01 -1.33 -2.61
N TRP A 82 10.76 -1.73 -2.36
CA TRP A 82 10.00 -1.46 -1.15
C TRP A 82 9.78 -2.73 -0.35
N TRP A 83 10.20 -2.76 0.92
CA TRP A 83 10.00 -3.91 1.81
C TRP A 83 8.91 -3.66 2.85
N PHE A 84 7.98 -4.61 3.01
CA PHE A 84 6.82 -4.52 3.90
C PHE A 84 6.87 -5.60 5.00
N ASP A 85 6.82 -5.19 6.27
CA ASP A 85 6.85 -6.10 7.44
C ASP A 85 5.50 -6.22 8.16
N ASP A 86 4.74 -5.12 8.18
CA ASP A 86 3.50 -5.03 8.96
C ASP A 86 2.33 -4.81 8.00
N ILE A 87 1.57 -5.89 7.81
CA ILE A 87 0.40 -5.99 6.92
C ILE A 87 -0.84 -5.92 7.80
N LEU A 88 -1.87 -5.21 7.33
CA LEU A 88 -3.09 -4.93 8.09
C LEU A 88 -2.81 -4.21 9.40
N CYS A 89 -1.90 -3.24 9.36
CA CYS A 89 -1.56 -2.45 10.53
C CYS A 89 -2.71 -1.49 10.89
N LYS A 90 -2.72 -1.05 12.15
CA LYS A 90 -3.60 0.03 12.61
C LYS A 90 -3.41 1.27 11.72
N LEU A 91 -4.52 1.85 11.25
CA LEU A 91 -4.47 3.08 10.47
C LEU A 91 -4.50 4.29 11.37
N TYR A 92 -3.59 5.21 11.12
CA TYR A 92 -3.57 6.49 11.79
C TYR A 92 -3.64 7.63 10.78
N GLU A 93 -4.42 8.65 11.10
CA GLU A 93 -4.53 9.87 10.30
C GLU A 93 -4.17 11.10 11.14
N HIS A 94 -3.55 12.08 10.50
CA HIS A 94 -3.29 13.36 11.14
C HIS A 94 -4.52 14.25 11.02
N ILE A 95 -5.28 14.37 12.08
CA ILE A 95 -6.46 15.24 12.11
C ILE A 95 -6.00 16.65 12.55
N LYS A 96 -6.26 17.65 11.70
CA LYS A 96 -5.91 19.06 11.97
C LYS A 96 -6.40 19.49 13.35
N GLY A 97 -5.48 19.95 14.20
CA GLY A 97 -5.78 20.40 15.57
C GLY A 97 -5.99 19.28 16.60
N LYS A 98 -5.94 18.00 16.20
CA LYS A 98 -6.05 16.83 17.10
C LYS A 98 -4.86 15.89 17.05
N GLY A 99 -3.93 16.11 16.12
CA GLY A 99 -2.74 15.28 15.95
C GLY A 99 -3.07 13.92 15.34
N LEU A 100 -2.19 12.96 15.59
CA LEU A 100 -2.34 11.58 15.11
C LEU A 100 -3.48 10.87 15.82
N GLN A 101 -4.45 10.36 15.07
CA GLN A 101 -5.61 9.65 15.58
C GLN A 101 -5.71 8.27 14.94
N LEU A 102 -6.00 7.26 15.76
CA LEU A 102 -6.30 5.92 15.26
C LEU A 102 -7.64 5.96 14.54
N VAL A 103 -7.62 5.76 13.24
CA VAL A 103 -8.81 5.71 12.38
C VAL A 103 -9.50 4.36 12.54
N THR A 104 -8.71 3.29 12.59
CA THR A 104 -9.25 1.93 12.75
C THR A 104 -8.14 0.92 13.07
N ASN A 105 -8.54 -0.13 13.78
CA ASN A 105 -7.69 -1.22 14.26
C ASN A 105 -8.16 -2.61 13.83
N ARG A 106 -9.21 -2.70 13.02
CA ARG A 106 -9.84 -3.98 12.66
C ARG A 106 -9.78 -4.17 11.17
N TYR A 107 -8.87 -5.03 10.75
CA TYR A 107 -8.86 -5.57 9.41
C TYR A 107 -8.57 -7.05 9.48
N SER A 108 -9.47 -7.79 8.89
CA SER A 108 -9.38 -9.22 8.64
C SER A 108 -9.88 -9.41 7.22
N PHE A 109 -9.32 -10.39 6.52
CA PHE A 109 -9.89 -10.84 5.26
C PHE A 109 -10.98 -11.87 5.58
N GLU A 110 -12.09 -11.83 4.86
CA GLU A 110 -13.15 -12.83 4.98
C GLU A 110 -12.65 -14.20 4.56
N ASN A 111 -11.73 -14.26 3.60
CA ASN A 111 -11.16 -15.50 3.09
C ASN A 111 -9.79 -15.30 2.41
N ALA A 112 -9.11 -16.41 2.09
CA ALA A 112 -7.79 -16.40 1.45
C ALA A 112 -7.78 -15.76 0.06
N LYS A 113 -8.88 -15.86 -0.70
CA LYS A 113 -8.99 -15.27 -2.03
C LYS A 113 -9.11 -13.74 -1.96
N GLU A 114 -9.85 -13.20 -1.00
CA GLU A 114 -9.88 -11.77 -0.74
C GLU A 114 -8.47 -11.27 -0.36
N GLN A 115 -7.79 -11.97 0.56
CA GLN A 115 -6.41 -11.64 0.97
C GLN A 115 -5.47 -11.55 -0.24
N GLU A 116 -5.50 -12.54 -1.13
CA GLU A 116 -4.67 -12.57 -2.34
C GLU A 116 -4.97 -11.41 -3.29
N LEU A 117 -6.26 -11.12 -3.54
CA LEU A 117 -6.68 -10.04 -4.43
C LEU A 117 -6.25 -8.67 -3.91
N ILE A 118 -6.49 -8.40 -2.63
CA ILE A 118 -6.18 -7.10 -2.02
C ILE A 118 -4.67 -6.88 -1.95
N LEU A 119 -3.89 -7.90 -1.59
CA LEU A 119 -2.43 -7.80 -1.59
C LEU A 119 -1.88 -7.55 -3.00
N SER A 120 -2.41 -8.25 -4.01
CA SER A 120 -2.00 -8.05 -5.40
C SER A 120 -2.31 -6.63 -5.89
N LEU A 121 -3.49 -6.11 -5.53
CA LEU A 121 -3.90 -4.75 -5.85
C LEU A 121 -2.98 -3.71 -5.19
N PHE A 122 -2.64 -3.92 -3.91
CA PHE A 122 -1.69 -3.09 -3.18
C PHE A 122 -0.31 -3.06 -3.85
N PHE A 123 0.24 -4.24 -4.18
CA PHE A 123 1.55 -4.32 -4.84
C PHE A 123 1.57 -3.76 -6.25
N LYS A 124 0.44 -3.75 -6.95
CA LYS A 124 0.33 -3.08 -8.25
C LYS A 124 0.31 -1.55 -8.07
N ALA A 125 -0.48 -1.07 -7.13
CA ALA A 125 -0.63 0.36 -6.86
C ALA A 125 0.67 0.99 -6.35
N ILE A 126 1.41 0.31 -5.47
CA ILE A 126 2.67 0.84 -4.95
C ILE A 126 3.74 0.99 -6.05
N GLN A 127 3.63 0.29 -7.18
CA GLN A 127 4.57 0.48 -8.30
C GLN A 127 4.48 1.89 -8.88
N ALA A 128 3.29 2.50 -8.82
CA ALA A 128 3.11 3.89 -9.23
C ALA A 128 3.63 4.86 -8.18
N TYR A 129 3.85 4.47 -6.92
CA TYR A 129 4.19 5.38 -5.84
C TYR A 129 5.72 5.67 -5.79
N ASP A 130 6.14 6.85 -6.23
CA ASP A 130 7.49 7.36 -6.04
C ASP A 130 7.51 8.89 -5.77
N LEU A 131 8.00 9.30 -4.60
CA LEU A 131 8.00 10.71 -4.19
C LEU A 131 8.89 11.61 -5.05
N ASP A 132 10.00 11.10 -5.58
CA ASP A 132 10.92 11.90 -6.39
C ASP A 132 10.34 12.15 -7.79
N VAL A 133 9.48 11.25 -8.27
CA VAL A 133 8.71 11.46 -9.51
C VAL A 133 7.69 12.57 -9.30
N VAL A 134 6.95 12.53 -8.18
CA VAL A 134 6.00 13.61 -7.86
C VAL A 134 6.71 14.95 -7.68
N ALA A 135 7.89 14.94 -7.08
CA ALA A 135 8.72 16.13 -6.91
C ALA A 135 9.38 16.60 -8.23
N GLY A 136 9.22 15.88 -9.34
CA GLY A 136 9.83 16.20 -10.64
C GLY A 136 11.35 16.02 -10.67
N ILE A 137 11.91 15.31 -9.69
CA ILE A 137 13.36 15.10 -9.52
C ILE A 137 13.86 14.00 -10.47
N LYS A 138 13.04 12.99 -10.76
CA LYS A 138 13.39 11.88 -11.66
C LYS A 138 12.22 11.44 -12.53
N GLN A 139 12.53 10.81 -13.66
CA GLN A 139 11.52 10.10 -14.47
C GLN A 139 10.94 8.94 -13.67
N GLU A 140 9.70 8.56 -13.99
CA GLU A 140 8.98 7.45 -13.35
C GLU A 140 9.83 6.18 -13.33
N PRO A 141 10.43 5.78 -12.19
CA PRO A 141 11.20 4.57 -12.12
C PRO A 141 10.24 3.38 -12.01
N LYS A 142 10.77 2.20 -12.25
CA LYS A 142 10.07 0.98 -11.85
C LYS A 142 10.13 0.90 -10.33
N SER A 143 9.02 0.63 -9.66
CA SER A 143 9.03 0.28 -8.23
C SER A 143 8.54 -1.15 -8.05
N LYS A 144 9.10 -1.88 -7.07
CA LYS A 144 8.66 -3.24 -6.71
C LYS A 144 8.45 -3.34 -5.21
N GLY A 145 7.29 -3.87 -4.81
CA GLY A 145 7.00 -4.22 -3.42
C GLY A 145 7.35 -5.67 -3.12
N PHE A 146 8.01 -5.90 -1.98
CA PHE A 146 8.34 -7.22 -1.46
C PHE A 146 7.93 -7.35 0.00
N LEU A 147 7.60 -8.57 0.39
CA LEU A 147 7.31 -8.92 1.77
C LEU A 147 8.60 -9.33 2.48
N THR A 148 8.72 -8.98 3.75
CA THR A 148 9.70 -9.65 4.61
C THR A 148 9.30 -11.12 4.79
N PRO A 149 10.25 -12.03 5.07
CA PRO A 149 9.93 -13.44 5.34
C PRO A 149 8.92 -13.62 6.48
N ARG A 150 8.97 -12.72 7.48
CA ARG A 150 8.02 -12.70 8.59
C ARG A 150 6.61 -12.35 8.12
N ALA A 151 6.46 -11.35 7.27
CA ALA A 151 5.16 -10.92 6.74
C ALA A 151 4.57 -12.00 5.81
N GLU A 152 5.40 -12.61 4.97
CA GLU A 152 5.03 -13.73 4.11
C GLU A 152 4.51 -14.92 4.93
N GLN A 153 5.18 -15.29 6.02
CA GLN A 153 4.72 -16.36 6.90
C GLN A 153 3.34 -16.07 7.53
N GLN A 154 3.05 -14.81 7.85
CA GLN A 154 1.74 -14.42 8.41
C GLN A 154 0.61 -14.57 7.39
N ILE A 155 0.89 -14.27 6.12
CA ILE A 155 -0.03 -14.50 5.00
C ILE A 155 -0.30 -15.99 4.82
N VAL A 156 0.76 -16.80 4.71
CA VAL A 156 0.65 -18.26 4.48
C VAL A 156 -0.06 -18.96 5.63
N SER A 157 0.12 -18.51 6.86
CA SER A 157 -0.55 -19.07 8.04
C SER A 157 -2.01 -18.64 8.19
N GLY A 158 -2.52 -17.74 7.34
CA GLY A 158 -3.89 -17.24 7.43
C GLY A 158 -4.15 -16.42 8.69
N LYS A 159 -3.10 -15.82 9.28
CA LYS A 159 -3.17 -15.07 10.55
C LYS A 159 -4.22 -13.95 10.55
N PHE A 160 -4.60 -13.49 9.36
CA PHE A 160 -5.47 -12.35 9.13
C PHE A 160 -6.88 -12.72 8.68
N LEU A 161 -7.25 -14.00 8.66
CA LEU A 161 -8.60 -14.42 8.30
C LEU A 161 -9.57 -14.21 9.47
N ALA A 162 -10.82 -13.81 9.15
CA ALA A 162 -11.90 -13.52 10.10
C ALA A 162 -12.48 -14.75 10.81
#